data_AF-A0A8C0GP57-F1
#
_entry.id   AF-A0A8C0GP57-F1
#
_cell.length_a   1.000
_cell.length_b   1.000
_cell.length_c   1.000
_cell.angle_alpha   90.00
_cell.angle_beta   90.00
_cell.angle_gamma   90.00
#
_symmetry.space_group_name_H-M   'P 1'
#
loop_
_entity.id
_entity.type
_entity.pdbx_description
1 polymer ?
#
loop_
_entity_poly.entity_id
_entity_poly.type
_entity_poly.pdbx_seq_one_letter_code
_entity_poly.pdbx_strand_id
1 'polypeptide(L)'
;SSASGPILEEEMVQEQAEWENVNKLLVRHGLKPVCLAKPRNSGNLSDMIVLDKQSSLGIRLALKTLVDDTERQQKMMHGLIEANRQLRDDIRQERGRACRQEQRAKELENVVENIKSKICQLEDECIAKVCQQQNQVKELQKVQQASQVLLTVTLWGFKPQMLLTDLKGF
;
A
#
# COMPACT_ATOMS: atom_id res chain seq x y z
N SER A 1 23.73 40.64 -70.31
CA SER A 1 23.58 39.45 -69.45
C SER A 1 23.79 39.89 -68.02
N SER A 2 22.74 40.39 -67.35
CA SER A 2 22.86 41.06 -66.03
C SER A 2 21.67 40.79 -65.10
N ALA A 3 20.89 39.74 -65.35
CA ALA A 3 19.69 39.43 -64.57
C ALA A 3 19.95 38.49 -63.37
N SER A 4 21.14 37.88 -63.27
CA SER A 4 21.43 36.86 -62.24
C SER A 4 21.99 37.42 -60.92
N GLY A 5 22.37 38.70 -60.86
CA GLY A 5 22.90 39.35 -59.65
C GLY A 5 21.88 39.55 -58.52
N PRO A 6 20.70 40.16 -58.76
CA PRO A 6 19.75 40.49 -57.69
C PRO A 6 19.03 39.26 -57.11
N ILE A 7 18.82 38.22 -57.92
CA ILE A 7 18.14 36.99 -57.49
C ILE A 7 18.99 36.20 -56.48
N LEU A 8 20.32 36.17 -56.66
CA LEU A 8 21.23 35.46 -55.76
C LEU A 8 21.40 36.17 -54.41
N GLU A 9 21.28 37.50 -54.38
CA GLU A 9 21.33 38.26 -53.13
C GLU A 9 20.10 38.03 -52.25
N GLU A 10 18.89 37.97 -52.84
CA GLU A 10 17.66 37.66 -52.11
C GLU A 10 17.67 36.26 -51.51
N GLU A 11 18.12 35.25 -52.26
CA GLU A 11 18.22 33.87 -51.76
C GLU A 11 19.22 33.75 -50.59
N MET A 12 20.35 34.47 -50.66
CA MET A 12 21.34 34.48 -49.58
C MET A 12 20.81 35.19 -48.32
N VAL A 13 20.07 36.28 -48.48
CA VAL A 13 19.41 36.98 -47.35
C VAL A 13 18.36 36.08 -46.69
N GLN A 14 17.58 35.35 -47.47
CA GLN A 14 16.60 34.40 -46.95
C GLN A 14 17.28 33.26 -46.18
N GLU A 15 18.33 32.65 -46.73
CA GLU A 15 19.10 31.59 -46.07
C GLU A 15 19.68 32.09 -44.74
N GLN A 16 20.21 33.31 -44.72
CA GLN A 16 20.74 33.94 -43.51
C GLN A 16 19.67 34.13 -42.43
N ALA A 17 18.46 34.57 -42.81
CA ALA A 17 17.35 34.74 -41.88
C ALA A 17 16.88 33.40 -41.29
N GLU A 18 16.84 32.35 -42.10
CA GLU A 18 16.43 31.02 -41.66
C GLU A 18 17.48 30.38 -40.72
N TRP A 19 18.77 30.57 -40.98
CA TRP A 19 19.84 30.18 -40.04
C TRP A 19 19.81 31.01 -38.75
N GLU A 20 19.44 32.29 -38.82
CA GLU A 20 19.30 33.12 -37.63
C GLU A 20 18.18 32.59 -36.70
N ASN A 21 17.08 32.09 -37.27
CA ASN A 21 16.01 31.46 -36.49
C ASN A 21 16.52 30.19 -35.77
N VAL A 22 17.22 29.31 -36.48
CA VAL A 22 17.83 28.11 -35.88
C VAL A 22 18.85 28.51 -34.80
N ASN A 23 19.66 29.53 -35.03
CA ASN A 23 20.63 30.02 -34.05
C ASN A 23 19.99 30.58 -32.78
N LYS A 24 18.87 31.29 -32.89
CA LYS A 24 18.11 31.76 -31.71
C LYS A 24 17.67 30.57 -30.85
N LEU A 25 17.23 29.50 -31.50
CA LEU A 25 16.82 28.28 -30.83
C LEU A 25 18.02 27.55 -30.20
N LEU A 26 19.14 27.38 -30.91
CA LEU A 26 20.37 26.82 -30.35
C LEU A 26 20.85 27.60 -29.11
N VAL A 27 20.92 28.93 -29.20
CA VAL A 27 21.38 29.80 -28.09
C VAL A 27 20.44 29.73 -26.89
N ARG A 28 19.11 29.68 -27.11
CA ARG A 28 18.13 29.47 -26.03
C ARG A 28 18.43 28.19 -25.24
N HIS A 29 18.94 27.15 -25.90
CA HIS A 29 19.32 25.88 -25.29
C HIS A 29 20.81 25.82 -24.89
N GLY A 30 21.52 26.96 -24.86
CA GLY A 30 22.92 27.05 -24.43
C GLY A 30 23.94 26.52 -25.45
N LEU A 31 23.51 26.25 -26.69
CA LEU A 31 24.36 25.78 -27.77
C LEU A 31 24.97 26.96 -28.54
N LYS A 32 26.11 26.71 -29.19
CA LYS A 32 26.79 27.72 -30.02
C LYS A 32 26.03 27.91 -31.35
N PRO A 33 25.88 29.16 -31.84
CA PRO A 33 25.25 29.42 -33.13
C PRO A 33 26.13 28.96 -34.29
N VAL A 34 25.51 28.60 -35.40
CA VAL A 34 26.16 28.30 -36.68
C VAL A 34 26.47 29.62 -37.39
N CYS A 35 27.73 29.87 -37.67
CA CYS A 35 28.19 31.08 -38.36
C CYS A 35 28.25 30.83 -39.88
N LEU A 36 27.55 31.65 -40.66
CA LEU A 36 27.69 31.67 -42.11
C LEU A 36 28.90 32.53 -42.50
N ALA A 37 29.77 32.00 -43.37
CA ALA A 37 30.95 32.70 -43.85
C ALA A 37 30.57 33.88 -44.74
N LYS A 38 31.18 35.06 -44.52
CA LYS A 38 30.96 36.22 -45.39
C LYS A 38 31.78 36.08 -46.67
N PRO A 39 31.21 36.32 -47.87
CA PRO A 39 31.88 36.13 -49.17
C PRO A 39 33.23 36.86 -49.36
N ARG A 40 33.51 37.91 -48.57
CA ARG A 40 34.66 38.81 -48.78
C ARG A 40 35.85 38.58 -47.83
N ASN A 41 35.74 37.66 -46.86
CA ASN A 41 36.71 37.50 -45.76
C ASN A 41 37.23 36.05 -45.57
N SER A 42 37.20 35.21 -46.60
CA SER A 42 37.66 33.82 -46.53
C SER A 42 39.16 33.71 -46.78
N GLY A 43 39.97 34.08 -45.78
CA GLY A 43 41.43 33.90 -45.84
C GLY A 43 41.87 32.43 -45.83
N ASN A 44 41.10 31.54 -45.18
CA ASN A 44 41.35 30.10 -45.11
C ASN A 44 40.06 29.32 -45.35
N LEU A 45 39.88 28.79 -46.56
CA LEU A 45 38.76 27.92 -46.92
C LEU A 45 38.87 26.50 -46.31
N SER A 46 40.04 26.14 -45.77
CA SER A 46 40.31 24.82 -45.18
C SER A 46 39.45 24.51 -43.96
N ASP A 47 39.01 25.54 -43.24
CA ASP A 47 38.26 25.40 -41.98
C ASP A 47 36.75 25.63 -42.18
N MET A 48 36.31 25.80 -43.44
CA MET A 48 34.92 26.08 -43.81
C MET A 48 34.29 24.88 -44.53
N ILE A 49 33.04 24.59 -44.18
CA ILE A 49 32.24 23.56 -44.87
C ILE A 49 31.32 24.28 -45.85
N VAL A 50 31.46 23.94 -47.13
CA VAL A 50 30.55 24.42 -48.18
C VAL A 50 29.40 23.43 -48.29
N LEU A 51 28.17 23.93 -48.15
CA LEU A 51 26.95 23.14 -48.27
C LEU A 51 26.17 23.61 -49.49
N ASP A 52 25.60 22.68 -50.24
CA ASP A 52 24.56 23.01 -51.20
C ASP A 52 23.24 23.34 -50.48
N LYS A 53 22.29 23.95 -51.20
CA LYS A 53 21.00 24.41 -50.66
C LYS A 53 20.20 23.28 -50.00
N GLN A 54 20.23 22.06 -50.56
CA GLN A 54 19.49 20.92 -50.00
C GLN A 54 20.14 20.40 -48.73
N SER A 55 21.47 20.27 -48.73
CA SER A 55 22.22 19.87 -47.52
C SER A 55 22.03 20.88 -46.38
N SER A 56 22.08 22.18 -46.69
CA SER A 56 21.84 23.25 -45.70
C SER A 56 20.44 23.17 -45.09
N LEU A 57 19.41 23.06 -45.93
CA LEU A 57 18.03 22.89 -45.48
C LEU A 57 17.85 21.63 -44.62
N GLY A 58 18.41 20.51 -45.06
CA GLY A 58 18.35 19.23 -44.33
C GLY A 58 18.98 19.34 -42.94
N ILE A 59 20.15 19.98 -42.83
CA ILE A 59 20.82 20.20 -41.54
C ILE A 59 19.99 21.13 -40.64
N ARG A 60 19.43 22.23 -41.18
CA ARG A 60 18.56 23.13 -40.40
C ARG A 60 17.34 22.42 -39.82
N LEU A 61 16.67 21.61 -40.64
CA LEU A 61 15.51 20.83 -40.20
C LEU A 61 15.90 19.78 -39.16
N ALA A 62 17.03 19.09 -39.35
CA ALA A 62 17.55 18.14 -38.38
C ALA A 62 17.86 18.81 -37.03
N LEU A 63 18.57 19.94 -37.04
CA LEU A 63 18.91 20.70 -35.83
C LEU A 63 17.65 21.16 -35.09
N LYS A 64 16.68 21.71 -35.81
CA LYS A 64 15.40 22.13 -35.23
C LYS A 64 14.68 20.96 -34.57
N THR A 65 14.56 19.85 -35.28
CA THR A 65 13.87 18.64 -34.79
C THR A 65 14.57 18.07 -33.55
N LEU A 66 15.89 17.97 -33.57
CA LEU A 66 16.67 17.44 -32.43
C LEU A 66 16.51 18.31 -31.17
N VAL A 67 16.47 19.62 -31.32
CA VAL A 67 16.29 20.53 -30.18
C VAL A 67 14.87 20.44 -29.63
N ASP A 68 13.85 20.45 -30.50
CA ASP A 68 12.44 20.30 -30.10
C ASP A 68 12.22 18.95 -29.39
N ASP A 69 12.86 17.89 -29.89
CA ASP A 69 12.84 16.55 -29.30
C ASP A 69 13.54 16.50 -27.94
N THR A 70 14.69 17.16 -27.81
CA THR A 70 15.41 17.27 -26.55
C THR A 70 14.59 18.02 -25.51
N GLU A 71 13.92 19.12 -25.88
CA GLU A 71 13.04 19.87 -24.97
C GLU A 71 11.87 19.00 -24.49
N ARG A 72 11.24 18.25 -25.38
CA ARG A 72 10.16 17.32 -25.03
C ARG A 72 10.65 16.21 -24.09
N GLN A 73 11.81 15.63 -24.36
CA GLN A 73 12.44 14.63 -23.48
C GLN A 73 12.77 15.22 -22.11
N GLN A 74 13.29 16.45 -22.05
CA GLN A 74 13.54 17.13 -20.78
C GLN A 74 12.24 17.31 -19.98
N LYS A 75 11.15 17.79 -20.60
CA LYS A 75 9.85 17.92 -19.93
C LYS A 75 9.34 16.57 -19.39
N MET A 76 9.45 15.52 -20.20
CA MET A 76 9.08 14.16 -19.78
C MET A 76 9.93 13.68 -18.59
N MET A 77 11.24 13.89 -18.64
CA MET A 77 12.15 13.51 -17.55
C MET A 77 11.80 14.22 -16.24
N HIS A 78 11.51 15.53 -16.28
CA HIS A 78 11.07 16.26 -15.09
C HIS A 78 9.75 15.69 -14.54
N GLY A 79 8.76 15.43 -15.40
CA GLY A 79 7.51 14.81 -14.99
C GLY A 79 7.69 13.41 -14.38
N LEU A 80 8.61 12.60 -14.91
CA LEU A 80 8.95 11.29 -14.35
C LEU A 80 9.64 11.40 -12.98
N ILE A 81 10.53 12.38 -12.80
CA ILE A 81 11.20 12.63 -11.51
C ILE A 81 10.17 13.03 -10.45
N GLU A 82 9.24 13.93 -10.79
CA GLU A 82 8.16 14.37 -9.89
C GLU A 82 7.22 13.22 -9.53
N ALA A 83 6.78 12.45 -10.54
CA ALA A 83 5.94 11.28 -10.31
C ALA A 83 6.65 10.23 -9.44
N ASN A 84 7.94 9.97 -9.67
CA ASN A 84 8.71 9.03 -8.84
C ASN A 84 8.80 9.50 -7.39
N ARG A 85 8.99 10.80 -7.16
CA ARG A 85 9.01 11.39 -5.82
C ARG A 85 7.66 11.20 -5.12
N GLN A 86 6.55 11.52 -5.81
CA GLN A 86 5.22 11.35 -5.26
C GLN A 86 4.94 9.87 -4.91
N LEU A 87 5.27 8.94 -5.81
CA LEU A 87 5.11 7.51 -5.55
C LEU A 87 5.91 7.03 -4.33
N ARG A 88 7.12 7.57 -4.10
CA ARG A 88 7.91 7.25 -2.89
C ARG A 88 7.22 7.75 -1.62
N ASP A 89 6.65 8.95 -1.66
CA ASP A 89 5.92 9.52 -0.53
C ASP A 89 4.64 8.72 -0.23
N ASP A 90 3.90 8.33 -1.26
CA ASP A 90 2.70 7.48 -1.15
C ASP A 90 3.06 6.10 -0.55
N ILE A 91 4.11 5.45 -1.06
CA ILE A 91 4.61 4.17 -0.51
C ILE A 91 4.96 4.32 0.97
N ARG A 92 5.63 5.42 1.36
CA ARG A 92 5.99 5.67 2.76
C ARG A 92 4.75 5.85 3.63
N GLN A 93 3.76 6.59 3.14
CA GLN A 93 2.49 6.80 3.84
C GLN A 93 1.72 5.49 4.03
N GLU A 94 1.59 4.70 2.98
CA GLU A 94 0.88 3.42 3.01
C GLU A 94 1.58 2.40 3.92
N ARG A 95 2.91 2.33 3.89
CA ARG A 95 3.67 1.53 4.87
C ARG A 95 3.37 1.95 6.31
N GLY A 96 3.28 3.26 6.57
CA GLY A 96 2.90 3.77 7.88
C GLY A 96 1.47 3.37 8.29
N ARG A 97 0.52 3.37 7.35
CA ARG A 97 -0.86 2.90 7.57
C ARG A 97 -0.90 1.41 7.86
N ALA A 98 -0.23 0.61 7.04
CA ALA A 98 -0.13 -0.84 7.19
C ALA A 98 0.47 -1.24 8.53
N CYS A 99 1.59 -0.62 8.94
CA CYS A 99 2.23 -0.88 10.24
C CYS A 99 1.29 -0.62 11.42
N ARG A 100 0.53 0.49 11.40
CA ARG A 100 -0.47 0.77 12.45
C ARG A 100 -1.60 -0.26 12.45
N GLN A 101 -2.05 -0.69 11.27
CA GLN A 101 -3.12 -1.67 11.15
C GLN A 101 -2.67 -3.06 11.63
N GLU A 102 -1.44 -3.45 11.32
CA GLU A 102 -0.80 -4.68 11.82
C GLU A 102 -0.70 -4.66 13.35
N GLN A 103 -0.20 -3.56 13.92
CA GLN A 103 -0.10 -3.40 15.37
C GLN A 103 -1.48 -3.50 16.03
N ARG A 104 -2.51 -2.84 15.47
CA ARG A 104 -3.87 -2.92 15.98
C ARG A 104 -4.46 -4.33 15.87
N ALA A 105 -4.19 -5.04 14.77
CA ALA A 105 -4.63 -6.43 14.61
C ALA A 105 -4.00 -7.34 15.66
N LYS A 106 -2.70 -7.17 15.93
CA LYS A 106 -1.98 -7.92 16.96
C LYS A 106 -2.50 -7.64 18.38
N GLU A 107 -2.81 -6.37 18.68
CA GLU A 107 -3.43 -6.00 19.97
C GLU A 107 -4.81 -6.66 20.14
N LEU A 108 -5.63 -6.66 19.09
CA LEU A 108 -6.93 -7.32 19.10
C LEU A 108 -6.82 -8.84 19.24
N GLU A 109 -5.84 -9.47 18.59
CA GLU A 109 -5.57 -10.91 18.72
C GLU A 109 -5.24 -11.27 20.18
N ASN A 110 -4.40 -10.47 20.85
CA ASN A 110 -4.11 -10.65 22.28
C ASN A 110 -5.35 -10.52 23.16
N VAL A 111 -6.23 -9.54 22.88
CA VAL A 111 -7.49 -9.36 23.61
C VAL A 111 -8.39 -10.58 23.42
N VAL A 112 -8.52 -11.07 22.19
CA VAL A 112 -9.32 -12.27 21.89
C VAL A 112 -8.78 -13.49 22.62
N GLU A 113 -7.46 -13.68 22.63
CA GLU A 113 -6.84 -14.80 23.33
C GLU A 113 -7.05 -14.73 24.84
N ASN A 114 -6.94 -13.54 25.43
CA ASN A 114 -7.25 -13.32 26.84
C ASN A 114 -8.72 -13.67 27.16
N ILE A 115 -9.66 -13.19 26.35
CA ILE A 115 -11.09 -13.48 26.53
C ILE A 115 -11.37 -14.98 26.44
N LYS A 116 -10.80 -15.67 25.44
CA LYS A 116 -10.92 -17.14 25.32
C LYS A 116 -10.43 -17.84 26.58
N SER A 117 -9.24 -17.47 27.06
CA SER A 117 -8.69 -18.05 28.29
C SER A 117 -9.60 -17.81 29.50
N LYS A 118 -10.24 -16.63 29.58
CA LYS A 118 -11.15 -16.30 30.68
C LYS A 118 -12.47 -17.06 30.60
N ILE A 119 -13.00 -17.27 29.39
CA ILE A 119 -14.18 -18.11 29.16
C ILE A 119 -13.90 -19.53 29.63
N CYS A 120 -12.81 -20.14 29.16
CA CYS A 120 -12.45 -21.51 29.56
C CYS A 120 -12.30 -21.64 31.09
N GLN A 121 -11.63 -20.68 31.74
CA GLN A 121 -11.52 -20.65 33.20
C GLN A 121 -12.90 -20.61 33.89
N LEU A 122 -13.81 -19.75 33.42
CA LEU A 122 -15.14 -19.62 34.00
C LEU A 122 -16.00 -20.86 33.75
N GLU A 123 -15.87 -21.49 32.60
CA GLU A 123 -16.52 -22.76 32.26
C GLU A 123 -16.04 -23.87 33.20
N ASP A 124 -14.72 -24.01 33.40
CA ASP A 124 -14.12 -24.98 34.30
C ASP A 124 -14.57 -24.76 35.77
N GLU A 125 -14.56 -23.51 36.23
CA GLU A 125 -15.05 -23.14 37.56
C GLU A 125 -16.54 -23.48 37.73
N CYS A 126 -17.36 -23.28 36.69
CA CYS A 126 -18.78 -23.59 36.70
C CYS A 126 -19.00 -25.10 36.78
N ILE A 127 -18.32 -25.88 35.94
CA ILE A 127 -18.36 -27.34 35.94
C ILE A 127 -17.95 -27.87 37.32
N ALA A 128 -16.85 -27.37 37.88
CA ALA A 128 -16.39 -27.78 39.21
C ALA A 128 -17.44 -27.52 40.31
N LYS A 129 -18.08 -26.35 40.30
CA LYS A 129 -19.16 -25.99 41.25
C LYS A 129 -20.37 -26.91 41.09
N VAL A 130 -20.81 -27.17 39.86
CA VAL A 130 -21.94 -28.08 39.58
C VAL A 130 -21.61 -29.51 40.03
N CYS A 131 -20.40 -30.01 39.75
CA CYS A 131 -19.96 -31.31 40.22
C CYS A 131 -19.95 -31.40 41.76
N GLN A 132 -19.45 -30.36 42.44
CA GLN A 132 -19.44 -30.28 43.90
C GLN A 132 -20.86 -30.30 44.47
N GLN A 133 -21.77 -29.48 43.93
CA GLN A 133 -23.18 -29.43 44.36
C GLN A 133 -23.88 -30.78 44.12
N GLN A 134 -23.66 -31.40 42.96
CA GLN A 134 -24.23 -32.70 42.65
C GLN A 134 -23.78 -33.79 43.64
N ASN A 135 -22.51 -33.75 44.08
CA ASN A 135 -22.00 -34.66 45.09
C ASN A 135 -22.65 -34.41 46.46
N GLN A 136 -22.80 -33.15 46.86
CA GLN A 136 -23.49 -32.79 48.11
C GLN A 136 -24.94 -33.28 48.13
N VAL A 137 -25.68 -33.09 47.03
CA VAL A 137 -27.06 -33.58 46.90
C VAL A 137 -27.12 -35.10 47.00
N LYS A 138 -26.19 -35.82 46.35
CA LYS A 138 -26.11 -37.29 46.44
C LYS A 138 -25.88 -37.76 47.88
N GLU A 139 -24.99 -37.11 48.63
CA GLU A 139 -24.74 -37.47 50.03
C GLU A 139 -25.97 -37.19 50.92
N LEU A 140 -26.64 -36.04 50.75
CA LEU A 140 -27.88 -35.75 51.47
C LEU A 140 -28.99 -36.77 51.17
N GLN A 141 -29.13 -37.21 49.91
CA GLN A 141 -30.08 -38.25 49.54
C GLN A 141 -29.79 -39.58 50.24
N LYS A 142 -28.52 -39.99 50.36
CA LYS A 142 -28.12 -41.19 51.10
C LYS A 142 -28.51 -41.07 52.58
N VAL A 143 -28.23 -39.93 53.21
CA VAL A 143 -28.61 -39.67 54.62
C VAL A 143 -30.12 -39.72 54.80
N GLN A 144 -30.88 -39.14 53.87
CA GLN A 144 -32.34 -39.16 53.90
C GLN A 144 -32.89 -40.60 53.77
N GLN A 145 -32.36 -41.40 52.84
CA GLN A 145 -32.74 -42.80 52.69
C GLN A 145 -32.41 -43.61 53.94
N ALA A 146 -31.21 -43.46 54.50
CA ALA A 146 -30.82 -44.13 55.74
C ALA A 146 -31.74 -43.75 56.91
N SER A 147 -32.10 -42.47 57.01
CA SER A 147 -33.03 -41.97 58.03
C SER A 147 -34.47 -42.50 57.83
N GLN A 148 -34.96 -42.60 56.59
CA GLN A 148 -36.24 -43.24 56.30
C GLN A 148 -36.24 -44.72 56.68
N VAL A 149 -35.17 -45.45 56.35
CA VAL A 149 -35.02 -46.87 56.75
C VAL A 149 -34.96 -47.01 58.27
N LEU A 150 -34.24 -46.13 58.96
CA LEU A 150 -34.20 -46.13 60.42
C LEU A 150 -35.59 -45.85 61.02
N LEU A 151 -36.31 -44.88 60.48
CA LEU A 151 -37.67 -44.55 60.91
C LEU A 151 -38.65 -45.70 60.64
N THR A 152 -38.56 -46.39 59.51
CA THR A 152 -39.42 -47.56 59.26
C THR A 152 -39.06 -48.71 60.18
N VAL A 153 -37.79 -49.03 60.38
CA VAL A 153 -37.38 -50.09 61.32
C VAL A 153 -37.78 -49.75 62.75
N THR A 154 -37.63 -48.49 63.18
CA THR A 154 -38.05 -48.07 64.52
C THR A 154 -39.56 -48.04 64.66
N LEU A 155 -40.34 -47.52 63.70
CA LEU A 155 -41.81 -47.52 63.78
C LEU A 155 -42.42 -48.92 63.73
N TRP A 156 -41.85 -49.83 62.93
CA TRP A 156 -42.30 -51.23 62.88
C TRP A 156 -41.74 -52.07 64.04
N GLY A 157 -40.55 -51.74 64.56
CA GLY A 157 -39.94 -52.32 65.76
C GLY A 157 -40.51 -51.78 67.08
N PHE A 158 -41.12 -50.57 67.07
CA PHE A 158 -42.00 -49.97 68.09
C PHE A 158 -43.49 -50.25 67.81
N LYS A 159 -43.79 -51.11 66.82
CA LYS A 159 -45.05 -51.82 66.74
C LYS A 159 -45.04 -53.20 67.47
N PRO A 160 -44.46 -53.40 68.67
CA PRO A 160 -44.60 -54.63 69.40
C PRO A 160 -45.70 -54.47 70.48
N GLN A 161 -46.36 -55.59 70.78
CA GLN A 161 -47.02 -55.86 72.06
C GLN A 161 -48.41 -55.27 72.36
N MET A 162 -48.98 -54.31 71.61
CA MET A 162 -50.37 -53.85 71.90
C MET A 162 -51.50 -54.77 71.41
N LEU A 163 -51.21 -55.78 70.57
CA LEU A 163 -52.24 -56.73 70.10
C LEU A 163 -52.19 -58.10 70.77
N LEU A 164 -51.32 -58.32 71.77
CA LEU A 164 -51.18 -59.62 72.44
C LEU A 164 -51.61 -59.65 73.92
N THR A 165 -52.11 -58.53 74.48
CA THR A 165 -52.62 -58.49 75.87
C THR A 165 -54.14 -58.60 76.00
N ASP A 166 -54.92 -58.43 74.93
CA ASP A 166 -56.39 -58.42 75.01
C ASP A 166 -57.09 -59.75 74.62
N LEU A 167 -56.36 -60.86 74.55
CA LEU A 167 -56.92 -62.20 74.27
C LEU A 167 -56.65 -63.24 75.37
N LYS A 168 -56.29 -62.80 76.59
CA LYS A 168 -56.14 -63.67 77.78
C LYS A 168 -57.11 -63.36 78.92
N GLY A 169 -58.26 -62.76 78.61
CA GLY A 169 -59.27 -62.47 79.62
C GLY A 169 -60.67 -62.42 79.04
N PHE A 170 -61.16 -63.53 78.48
CA PHE A 170 -62.56 -63.99 78.51
C PHE A 170 -62.62 -65.45 78.06
#